data_AF-A0A7R8CLN7-F1
#
_entry.id   AF-A0A7R8CLN7-F1
#
_cell.length_a   1.000
_cell.length_b   1.000
_cell.length_c   1.000
_cell.angle_alpha   90.00
_cell.angle_beta   90.00
_cell.angle_gamma   90.00
#
_symmetry.space_group_name_H-M   'P 1'
#
loop_
_entity.id
_entity.type
_entity.pdbx_description
1 polymer ?
#
loop_
_entity_poly.entity_id
_entity_poly.type
_entity_poly.pdbx_seq_one_letter_code
_entity_poly.pdbx_strand_id
1 'polypeptide(L)'
;MSVTTEQQRCLKEPEISTSSGLETSSITPEDVLKFEKISEEYLCPPEANVYDVEFTRFKIRDLDSNVTLFEIFKLPEEEGSKPELDNNGDGRFVRYQFTPEFLKLRTVGATIEFSIGNKPIRSFV
;
A
#
# COMPACT_ATOMS: atom_id res chain seq x y z
N MET A 1 -31.44 29.34 -15.11
CA MET A 1 -31.34 28.59 -13.85
C MET A 1 -30.47 27.37 -14.18
N SER A 2 -29.13 27.43 -14.26
CA SER A 2 -28.13 27.88 -13.26
C SER A 2 -28.45 27.18 -11.93
N VAL A 3 -27.65 26.25 -11.42
CA VAL A 3 -26.33 26.46 -10.79
C VAL A 3 -25.56 25.11 -10.84
N THR A 4 -24.51 24.95 -11.64
CA THR A 4 -23.06 25.17 -11.39
C THR A 4 -22.32 23.90 -10.95
N THR A 5 -21.55 23.37 -11.88
CA THR A 5 -20.39 22.49 -11.69
C THR A 5 -19.30 23.28 -10.98
N GLU A 6 -18.93 22.90 -9.74
CA GLU A 6 -17.80 23.52 -9.05
C GLU A 6 -16.74 22.49 -8.61
N GLN A 7 -15.63 22.55 -9.35
CA GLN A 7 -14.25 22.59 -8.85
C GLN A 7 -13.77 21.32 -8.14
N GLN A 8 -13.15 20.37 -8.84
CA GLN A 8 -11.76 20.46 -9.32
C GLN A 8 -10.92 21.46 -8.53
N ARG A 9 -10.51 21.09 -7.32
CA ARG A 9 -9.28 21.60 -6.72
C ARG A 9 -8.28 20.46 -6.63
N CYS A 10 -7.68 20.14 -7.77
CA CYS A 10 -6.29 19.68 -7.78
C CYS A 10 -5.50 20.70 -6.96
N LEU A 11 -5.12 20.33 -5.75
CA LEU A 11 -4.03 21.00 -5.08
C LEU A 11 -2.81 20.75 -5.96
N LYS A 12 -2.32 21.82 -6.58
CA LYS A 12 -1.10 21.83 -7.38
C LYS A 12 0.00 21.07 -6.63
N GLU A 13 0.57 20.08 -7.28
CA GLU A 13 1.80 19.42 -6.84
C GLU A 13 2.88 20.49 -6.66
N PRO A 14 3.57 20.54 -5.51
CA PRO A 14 4.83 21.24 -5.47
C PRO A 14 5.82 20.42 -6.31
N GLU A 15 6.30 20.99 -7.42
CA GLU A 15 7.49 20.49 -8.07
C GLU A 15 8.63 20.58 -7.07
N ILE A 16 9.08 19.42 -6.57
CA ILE A 16 10.27 19.34 -5.72
C ILE A 16 11.36 18.68 -6.55
N SER A 17 12.29 19.56 -6.90
CA SER A 17 13.61 19.31 -7.46
C SER A 17 14.28 18.07 -6.88
N THR A 18 14.65 17.15 -7.77
CA THR A 18 15.62 16.09 -7.54
C THR A 18 16.90 16.66 -6.93
N SER A 19 17.08 16.50 -5.62
CA SER A 19 18.39 16.64 -5.00
C SER A 19 18.45 15.90 -3.65
N SER A 20 18.83 14.63 -3.67
CA SER A 20 20.02 14.13 -2.97
C SER A 20 20.04 12.61 -3.03
N GLY A 21 21.15 12.06 -3.53
CA GLY A 21 21.34 10.63 -3.69
C GLY A 21 21.29 9.90 -2.35
N LEU A 22 20.27 9.07 -2.17
CA LEU A 22 20.46 7.81 -1.45
C LEU A 22 21.31 6.94 -2.37
N GLU A 23 22.63 6.93 -2.14
CA GLU A 23 23.40 5.73 -2.46
C GLU A 23 22.67 4.59 -1.75
N THR A 24 22.20 3.59 -2.49
CA THR A 24 21.39 2.48 -1.97
C THR A 24 22.22 1.63 -1.03
N SER A 25 22.49 2.14 0.17
CA SER A 25 22.90 1.35 1.31
C SER A 25 21.78 0.35 1.56
N SER A 26 22.14 -0.94 1.64
CA SER A 26 21.19 -2.01 1.95
C SER A 26 20.49 -1.67 3.27
N ILE A 27 19.19 -1.37 3.20
CA ILE A 27 18.37 -1.08 4.38
C ILE A 27 18.19 -2.37 5.17
N THR A 28 18.52 -2.33 6.47
CA THR A 28 18.37 -3.48 7.38
C THR A 28 17.16 -3.33 8.29
N PRO A 29 16.67 -4.42 8.91
CA PRO A 29 15.63 -4.34 9.95
C PRO A 29 15.99 -3.38 11.09
N GLU A 30 17.26 -3.35 11.50
CA GLU A 30 17.76 -2.50 12.57
C GLU A 30 17.73 -1.00 12.21
N ASP A 31 17.81 -0.66 10.92
CA ASP A 31 17.73 0.72 10.46
C ASP A 31 16.29 1.24 10.58
N VAL A 32 15.31 0.47 10.08
CA VAL A 32 13.90 0.87 10.05
C VAL A 32 13.26 0.87 11.44
N LEU A 33 13.74 0.04 12.37
CA LEU A 33 13.26 0.01 13.76
C LEU A 33 13.59 1.30 14.55
N LYS A 34 14.53 2.12 14.07
CA LYS A 34 14.92 3.38 14.71
C LYS A 34 14.11 4.59 14.21
N PHE A 35 13.22 4.40 13.25
CA PHE A 35 12.48 5.50 12.65
C PHE A 35 11.42 6.03 13.61
N GLU A 36 11.46 7.32 13.89
CA GLU A 36 10.46 8.02 14.71
C GLU A 36 9.32 8.62 13.87
N LYS A 37 9.48 8.64 12.54
CA LYS A 37 8.58 9.27 11.58
C LYS A 37 8.47 8.46 10.30
N ILE A 38 7.41 8.72 9.53
CA ILE A 38 7.24 8.17 8.18
C ILE A 38 8.37 8.63 7.25
N SER A 39 8.79 7.78 6.32
CA SER A 39 9.73 8.18 5.28
C SER A 39 9.06 9.10 4.26
N GLU A 40 9.81 10.08 3.75
CA GLU A 40 9.32 11.01 2.73
C GLU A 40 9.22 10.32 1.35
N GLU A 41 10.08 9.31 1.13
CA GLU A 41 10.17 8.56 -0.13
C GLU A 41 10.25 7.04 0.12
N TYR A 42 10.12 6.24 -0.96
CA TYR A 42 10.34 4.80 -0.91
C TYR A 42 11.82 4.48 -0.69
N LEU A 43 12.10 3.56 0.23
CA LEU A 43 13.48 3.17 0.58
C LEU A 43 14.10 2.18 -0.42
N CYS A 44 13.33 1.69 -1.39
CA CYS A 44 13.84 0.83 -2.46
C CYS A 44 13.06 1.03 -3.77
N PRO A 45 13.73 0.83 -4.91
CA PRO A 45 13.09 0.81 -6.21
C PRO A 45 12.31 -0.52 -6.42
N PRO A 46 11.27 -0.55 -7.28
CA PRO A 46 10.49 -1.77 -7.56
C PRO A 46 11.33 -2.97 -7.99
N GLU A 47 12.42 -2.72 -8.72
CA GLU A 47 13.34 -3.74 -9.25
C GLU A 47 14.09 -4.49 -8.13
N ALA A 48 14.08 -3.97 -6.90
CA ALA A 48 14.63 -4.66 -5.73
C ALA A 48 13.80 -5.91 -5.34
N ASN A 49 12.56 -6.03 -5.81
CA ASN A 49 11.73 -7.23 -5.63
C ASN A 49 12.17 -8.38 -6.54
N VAL A 50 13.39 -8.86 -6.38
CA VAL A 50 14.00 -9.92 -7.22
C VAL A 50 13.40 -11.32 -7.05
N TYR A 51 12.44 -11.47 -6.13
CA TYR A 51 11.72 -12.70 -5.82
C TYR A 51 10.29 -12.70 -6.38
N ASP A 52 9.88 -11.62 -7.05
CA ASP A 52 8.54 -11.44 -7.61
C ASP A 52 7.45 -11.71 -6.56
N VAL A 53 7.62 -11.15 -5.36
CA VAL A 53 6.58 -11.23 -4.32
C VAL A 53 5.43 -10.34 -4.74
N GLU A 54 4.23 -10.91 -4.79
CA GLU A 54 3.03 -10.20 -5.20
C GLU A 54 1.87 -10.49 -4.25
N PHE A 55 1.29 -9.44 -3.69
CA PHE A 55 0.12 -9.55 -2.82
C PHE A 55 -1.15 -9.62 -3.65
N THR A 56 -1.90 -10.72 -3.49
CA THR A 56 -3.11 -10.99 -4.28
C THR A 56 -4.38 -10.79 -3.48
N ARG A 57 -4.32 -10.92 -2.15
CA ARG A 57 -5.45 -10.65 -1.26
C ARG A 57 -4.97 -10.05 0.04
N PHE A 58 -5.73 -9.08 0.54
CA PHE A 58 -5.58 -8.58 1.90
C PHE A 58 -6.94 -8.43 2.55
N LYS A 59 -7.07 -8.94 3.78
CA LYS A 59 -8.30 -8.93 4.56
C LYS A 59 -8.04 -8.50 5.99
N ILE A 60 -8.87 -7.60 6.50
CA ILE A 60 -8.92 -7.22 7.92
C ILE A 60 -10.27 -7.63 8.49
N ARG A 61 -10.25 -8.29 9.66
CA ARG A 61 -11.44 -8.68 10.42
C ARG A 61 -11.31 -8.25 11.88
N ASP A 62 -12.42 -7.92 12.50
CA ASP A 62 -12.52 -7.89 13.96
C ASP A 62 -12.52 -9.33 14.49
N LEU A 63 -11.66 -9.66 15.46
CA LEU A 63 -11.61 -11.00 16.04
C LEU A 63 -12.70 -11.25 17.08
N ASP A 64 -13.27 -10.20 17.67
CA ASP A 64 -14.33 -10.35 18.68
C ASP A 64 -15.68 -10.65 18.03
N SER A 65 -16.05 -9.89 16.98
CA SER A 65 -17.31 -10.10 16.24
C SER A 65 -17.20 -10.97 15.00
N ASN A 66 -15.97 -11.29 14.54
CA ASN A 66 -15.69 -11.94 13.25
C ASN A 66 -16.18 -11.17 12.02
N VAL A 67 -16.51 -9.88 12.15
CA VAL A 67 -16.91 -9.03 11.02
C VAL A 67 -15.68 -8.68 10.17
N THR A 68 -15.80 -8.86 8.85
CA THR A 68 -14.80 -8.37 7.88
C THR A 68 -14.95 -6.85 7.75
N LEU A 69 -13.89 -6.12 8.05
CA LEU A 69 -13.86 -4.65 8.03
C LEU A 69 -13.36 -4.12 6.70
N PHE A 70 -12.45 -4.86 6.07
CA PHE A 70 -11.83 -4.50 4.81
C PHE A 70 -11.39 -5.77 4.09
N GLU A 71 -11.58 -5.79 2.78
CA GLU A 71 -11.08 -6.86 1.93
C GLU A 71 -10.80 -6.32 0.54
N ILE A 72 -9.60 -6.61 0.05
CA ILE A 72 -9.17 -6.28 -1.30
C ILE A 72 -8.54 -7.52 -1.94
N PHE A 73 -8.81 -7.68 -3.23
CA PHE A 73 -8.22 -8.72 -4.06
C PHE A 73 -7.66 -8.07 -5.31
N LYS A 74 -6.49 -8.54 -5.74
CA LYS A 74 -6.02 -8.29 -7.09
C LYS A 74 -6.86 -9.17 -8.02
N LEU A 75 -7.62 -8.54 -8.92
CA LEU A 75 -8.33 -9.30 -9.96
C LEU A 75 -7.29 -9.93 -10.90
N PRO A 76 -7.48 -11.19 -11.34
CA PRO A 76 -6.64 -11.77 -12.38
C PRO A 76 -6.73 -10.91 -13.65
N GLU A 77 -5.64 -10.83 -14.42
CA GLU A 77 -5.54 -10.04 -15.66
C GLU A 77 -6.36 -10.62 -16.83
N GLU A 78 -7.60 -11.02 -16.58
CA GLU A 78 -8.56 -11.40 -17.62
C GLU A 78 -9.44 -10.18 -17.91
N GLU A 79 -9.09 -9.46 -18.98
CA GLU A 79 -9.92 -8.52 -19.76
C GLU A 79 -10.86 -7.57 -18.96
N GLY A 80 -10.37 -6.35 -18.70
CA GLY A 80 -11.21 -5.16 -18.94
C GLY A 80 -11.84 -4.44 -17.75
N SER A 81 -11.57 -4.78 -16.49
CA SER A 81 -11.97 -3.92 -15.37
C SER A 81 -10.91 -3.86 -14.29
N LYS A 82 -9.91 -2.99 -14.49
CA LYS A 82 -9.15 -2.45 -13.35
C LYS A 82 -10.19 -1.83 -12.40
N PRO A 83 -10.37 -2.29 -11.15
CA PRO A 83 -10.93 -1.39 -10.15
C PRO A 83 -10.02 -0.17 -10.17
N GLU A 84 -10.60 1.02 -10.09
CA GLU A 84 -9.88 2.29 -10.03
C GLU A 84 -9.02 2.33 -8.74
N LEU A 85 -7.99 1.50 -8.67
CA LEU A 85 -6.80 1.79 -7.89
C LEU A 85 -6.16 2.92 -8.66
N ASP A 86 -6.26 4.11 -8.09
CA ASP A 86 -5.59 5.33 -8.50
C ASP A 86 -4.28 4.98 -9.22
N ASN A 87 -4.21 5.32 -10.50
CA ASN A 87 -3.11 5.03 -11.42
C ASN A 87 -1.86 5.87 -11.09
N ASN A 88 -1.53 5.97 -9.80
CA ASN A 88 -0.73 7.02 -9.19
C ASN A 88 0.55 6.49 -8.52
N GLY A 89 1.16 5.46 -9.11
CA GLY A 89 2.41 4.85 -8.66
C GLY A 89 2.38 3.33 -8.87
N ASP A 90 3.49 2.65 -8.59
CA ASP A 90 3.72 1.21 -8.85
C ASP A 90 2.82 0.23 -8.04
N GLY A 91 1.60 0.61 -7.67
CA GLY A 91 0.67 -0.18 -6.86
C GLY A 91 1.04 -0.27 -5.37
N ARG A 92 2.04 0.50 -4.93
CA ARG A 92 2.60 0.45 -3.55
C ARG A 92 1.90 1.33 -2.53
N PHE A 93 0.93 2.16 -2.95
CA PHE A 93 0.19 3.08 -2.09
C PHE A 93 -1.28 2.64 -1.96
N VAL A 94 -1.80 2.61 -0.72
CA VAL A 94 -3.20 2.26 -0.43
C VAL A 94 -3.78 3.29 0.54
N ARG A 95 -4.96 3.83 0.21
CA ARG A 95 -5.71 4.75 1.08
C ARG A 95 -6.91 4.04 1.69
N TYR A 96 -6.84 3.78 2.99
CA TYR A 96 -7.95 3.19 3.75
C TYR A 96 -9.01 4.24 4.12
N GLN A 97 -10.28 3.84 4.04
CA GLN A 97 -11.41 4.61 4.56
C GLN A 97 -12.09 3.81 5.66
N PHE A 98 -11.77 4.13 6.92
CA PHE A 98 -12.34 3.47 8.09
C PHE A 98 -13.34 4.37 8.81
N THR A 99 -14.30 3.74 9.49
CA THR A 99 -15.20 4.45 10.40
C THR A 99 -14.53 4.69 11.75
N PRO A 100 -14.97 5.68 12.55
CA PRO A 100 -14.41 5.91 13.89
C PRO A 100 -14.51 4.69 14.83
N GLU A 101 -15.48 3.79 14.61
CA GLU A 101 -15.63 2.55 15.37
C GLU A 101 -14.41 1.63 15.22
N PHE A 102 -13.67 1.72 14.11
CA PHE A 102 -12.45 0.93 13.88
C PHE A 102 -11.40 1.16 14.98
N LEU A 103 -11.30 2.39 15.50
CA LEU A 103 -10.34 2.75 16.56
C LEU A 103 -10.71 2.18 17.93
N LYS A 104 -11.94 1.68 18.10
CA LYS A 104 -12.42 1.08 19.35
C LYS A 104 -12.25 -0.44 19.40
N LEU A 105 -11.85 -1.05 18.28
CA LEU A 105 -11.68 -2.49 18.21
C LEU A 105 -10.52 -2.94 19.10
N ARG A 106 -10.74 -4.01 19.85
CA ARG A 106 -9.74 -4.56 20.77
C ARG A 106 -8.68 -5.37 20.04
N THR A 107 -9.08 -6.19 19.07
CA THR A 107 -8.15 -7.04 18.33
C THR A 107 -8.63 -7.24 16.91
N VAL A 108 -7.75 -6.93 15.97
CA VAL A 108 -7.97 -7.17 14.54
C VAL A 108 -7.10 -8.31 14.06
N GLY A 109 -7.64 -9.13 13.16
CA GLY A 109 -6.91 -10.14 12.41
C GLY A 109 -6.64 -9.63 11.00
N ALA A 110 -5.40 -9.75 10.55
CA ALA A 110 -5.00 -9.50 9.17
C ALA A 110 -4.68 -10.82 8.47
N THR A 111 -5.19 -11.03 7.27
CA THR A 111 -4.87 -12.18 6.42
C THR A 111 -4.38 -11.67 5.07
N ILE A 112 -3.25 -12.19 4.64
CA ILE A 112 -2.61 -11.86 3.37
C ILE A 112 -2.49 -13.15 2.56
N GLU A 113 -2.83 -13.09 1.28
CA GLU A 113 -2.43 -14.08 0.28
C GLU A 113 -1.42 -13.43 -0.66
N PHE A 114 -0.36 -14.16 -1.00
CA PHE A 114 0.68 -13.70 -1.88
C PHE A 114 1.25 -14.85 -2.73
N SER A 115 1.73 -14.51 -3.91
CA SER A 115 2.53 -15.38 -4.76
C SER A 115 4.01 -15.02 -4.64
N ILE A 116 4.86 -15.98 -4.98
CA ILE A 116 6.30 -15.81 -5.14
C ILE A 116 6.68 -16.26 -6.55
N GLY A 117 7.73 -15.65 -7.10
CA GLY A 117 8.31 -16.07 -8.36
C GLY A 117 9.10 -17.37 -8.25
N ASN A 118 10.03 -17.56 -9.17
CA ASN A 118 10.78 -18.82 -9.30
C ASN A 118 11.93 -18.97 -8.29
N LYS A 119 12.25 -17.92 -7.52
CA LYS A 119 13.36 -17.95 -6.55
C LYS A 119 12.82 -18.23 -5.14
N PRO A 120 13.40 -19.19 -4.40
CA PRO A 120 12.97 -19.48 -3.04
C PRO A 120 13.30 -18.31 -2.12
N ILE A 121 12.38 -17.99 -1.22
CA ILE A 121 12.55 -16.95 -0.20
C ILE A 121 12.84 -17.63 1.14
N ARG A 122 13.77 -17.06 1.91
CA ARG A 122 14.06 -17.46 3.29
C ARG A 122 13.88 -16.25 4.20
N SER A 123 13.42 -16.50 5.43
CA SER A 123 13.26 -15.46 6.46
C SER A 123 12.39 -14.28 6.02
N PHE A 124 11.22 -14.59 5.43
CA PHE A 124 10.23 -13.59 5.01
C PHE A 124 9.34 -13.08 6.15
N VAL A 125 9.35 -13.81 7.28
CA VAL A 125 8.55 -13.58 8.50
C VAL A 125 9.44 -13.68 9.72
#